data_AF-K2EJQ6-F1
#
_entry.id   AF-K2EJQ6-F1
#
_cell.length_a   1.000
_cell.length_b   1.000
_cell.length_c   1.000
_cell.angle_alpha   90.00
_cell.angle_beta   90.00
_cell.angle_gamma   90.00
#
_symmetry.space_group_name_H-M   'P 1'
#
loop_
_entity.id
_entity.type
_entity.pdbx_description
1 polymer ?
#
loop_
_entity_poly.entity_id
_entity_poly.type
_entity_poly.pdbx_seq_one_letter_code
_entity_poly.pdbx_strand_id
1 'polypeptide(L)'
;MPYRIDYSKVAGIRLFLERRSKRLFVGKLERKEKKYIFSYDKKYLNYKKAIPFGQEFPLTKQYFESQEIFPSFQDRIPSKENPAYSDYCKQFGISPEEKDIFILLATIGRKGPSWFMFEPLWEETFSGKELKTFRRELGLSTRDFGLSFGISQATVVRIENNKASGAEVLKFLEVLYEFPKAAAFYIEKYSPSLHSKTKERVISILRSKKFGKQIHLLTQEELSLSQEVITNLKRVPWAQKMLERLPIKQVLEDSPQLNVKGEETLFKVRFAYAIYKVGLSAEYAFKAVRKSPIDFRIYNPKIPHPQWLVELANFEDDASDIALEDKANSLDIRNIIKAQQAILNKVARIENGKIIPIKFPRIPKDSLPASFQVIIVDMRGFNTGTLELGDYLNILYGSEKLPEQYKRYWITPEGKKELIRGLFNAQHPDPRSRYLQERVHGIGFIKEKIFTEDEINHSIILYGNENFFSSHEDIRKLWPLLG
;
A
#
# COMPACT_ATOMS: atom_id res chain seq x y z
N MET A 1 11.36 -12.45 2.45
CA MET A 1 10.82 -13.09 3.66
C MET A 1 9.36 -13.48 3.45
N PRO A 2 8.92 -14.68 3.89
CA PRO A 2 7.51 -15.05 3.83
C PRO A 2 6.67 -14.19 4.79
N TYR A 3 5.43 -13.92 4.41
CA TYR A 3 4.40 -13.21 5.19
C TYR A 3 4.49 -13.54 6.70
N ARG A 4 4.66 -12.52 7.56
CA ARG A 4 4.59 -12.71 9.02
C ARG A 4 3.12 -12.89 9.41
N ILE A 5 2.77 -14.07 9.92
CA ILE A 5 1.41 -14.39 10.36
C ILE A 5 1.12 -13.61 11.64
N ASP A 6 0.04 -12.84 11.65
CA ASP A 6 -0.45 -12.13 12.84
C ASP A 6 -1.25 -13.10 13.74
N TYR A 7 -0.56 -13.70 14.71
CA TYR A 7 -1.17 -14.65 15.64
C TYR A 7 -2.10 -14.01 16.68
N SER A 8 -2.18 -12.68 16.77
CA SER A 8 -3.10 -12.02 17.71
C SER A 8 -4.58 -12.29 17.40
N LYS A 9 -4.88 -12.71 16.17
CA LYS A 9 -6.24 -13.04 15.69
C LYS A 9 -6.63 -14.51 15.92
N VAL A 10 -5.83 -15.29 16.64
CA VAL A 10 -6.17 -16.69 16.95
C VAL A 10 -7.26 -16.71 18.03
N ALA A 11 -8.48 -17.10 17.65
CA ALA A 11 -9.62 -17.24 18.54
C ALA A 11 -9.71 -18.62 19.22
N GLY A 12 -8.98 -19.62 18.72
CA GLY A 12 -8.93 -20.97 19.28
C GLY A 12 -8.04 -21.91 18.49
N ILE A 13 -8.22 -23.21 18.73
CA ILE A 13 -7.43 -24.28 18.09
C ILE A 13 -8.35 -25.32 17.46
N ARG A 14 -8.06 -25.68 16.22
CA ARG A 14 -8.59 -26.87 15.55
C ARG A 14 -7.67 -28.05 15.80
N LEU A 15 -8.26 -29.16 16.20
CA LEU A 15 -7.57 -30.41 16.44
C LEU A 15 -7.77 -31.35 15.26
N PHE A 16 -6.67 -31.91 14.76
CA PHE A 16 -6.69 -32.93 13.72
C PHE A 16 -5.94 -34.18 14.15
N LEU A 17 -6.38 -35.33 13.68
CA LEU A 17 -5.66 -36.59 13.75
C LEU A 17 -5.02 -36.85 12.38
N GLU A 18 -3.69 -36.83 12.32
CA GLU A 18 -2.90 -37.04 11.11
C GLU A 18 -2.34 -38.48 11.08
N ARG A 19 -2.77 -39.25 10.10
CA ARG A 19 -2.23 -40.58 9.77
C ARG A 19 -1.59 -40.53 8.39
N ARG A 20 -0.76 -41.53 8.06
CA ARG A 20 0.03 -41.61 6.80
C ARG A 20 -0.68 -41.11 5.53
N SER A 21 -1.97 -41.40 5.37
CA SER A 21 -2.72 -41.03 4.16
C SER A 21 -4.00 -40.23 4.42
N LYS A 22 -4.29 -39.86 5.68
CA LYS A 22 -5.56 -39.23 6.05
C LYS A 22 -5.36 -38.24 7.18
N ARG A 23 -6.03 -37.09 7.02
CA ARG A 23 -6.17 -36.08 8.07
C ARG A 23 -7.64 -35.97 8.45
N LEU A 24 -7.95 -36.21 9.70
CA LEU A 24 -9.32 -36.18 10.22
C LEU A 24 -9.47 -35.01 11.17
N PHE A 25 -10.50 -34.19 10.98
CA PHE A 25 -10.86 -33.16 11.94
C PHE A 25 -11.45 -33.83 13.19
N VAL A 26 -10.84 -33.60 14.35
CA VAL A 26 -11.19 -34.23 15.62
C VAL A 26 -12.18 -33.36 16.37
N GLY A 27 -11.93 -32.06 16.42
CA GLY A 27 -12.69 -31.12 17.23
C GLY A 27 -12.02 -29.76 17.30
N LYS A 28 -12.53 -28.89 18.16
CA LYS A 28 -11.99 -27.56 18.39
C LYS A 28 -11.97 -27.19 19.86
N LEU A 29 -10.95 -26.43 20.24
CA LEU A 29 -10.80 -25.76 21.52
C LEU A 29 -11.03 -24.25 21.31
N GLU A 30 -11.91 -23.66 22.10
CA GLU A 30 -12.26 -22.24 22.04
C GLU A 30 -12.26 -21.64 23.46
N ARG A 31 -12.16 -20.31 23.56
CA ARG A 31 -12.35 -19.57 24.82
C ARG A 31 -13.69 -18.83 24.78
N LYS A 32 -14.61 -19.13 25.71
CA LYS A 32 -15.90 -18.44 25.86
C LYS A 32 -16.15 -18.12 27.31
N GLU A 33 -16.56 -16.89 27.62
CA GLU A 33 -16.90 -16.47 28.99
C GLU A 33 -15.80 -16.80 30.03
N LYS A 34 -14.53 -16.61 29.63
CA LYS A 34 -13.32 -16.96 30.41
C LYS A 34 -13.10 -18.45 30.67
N LYS A 35 -13.93 -19.35 30.13
CA LYS A 35 -13.71 -20.80 30.14
C LYS A 35 -13.07 -21.29 28.85
N TYR A 36 -12.31 -22.37 28.95
CA TYR A 36 -11.87 -23.19 27.82
C TYR A 36 -12.91 -24.26 27.51
N ILE A 37 -13.32 -24.34 26.26
CA ILE A 37 -14.32 -25.29 25.79
C ILE A 37 -13.72 -26.13 24.68
N PHE A 38 -13.56 -27.43 24.93
CA PHE A 38 -13.22 -28.40 23.88
C PHE A 38 -14.50 -29.10 23.41
N SER A 39 -14.64 -29.23 22.09
CA SER A 39 -15.76 -29.94 21.48
C SER A 39 -15.28 -30.88 20.39
N TYR A 40 -15.67 -32.15 20.46
CA TYR A 40 -15.45 -33.09 19.37
C TYR A 40 -16.38 -32.80 18.19
N ASP A 41 -15.87 -33.07 16.98
CA ASP A 41 -16.67 -33.13 15.77
C ASP A 41 -17.56 -34.39 15.78
N LYS A 42 -18.82 -34.24 15.39
CA LYS A 42 -19.79 -35.36 15.38
C LYS A 42 -19.36 -36.50 14.45
N LYS A 43 -18.73 -36.19 13.31
CA LYS A 43 -18.25 -37.23 12.39
C LYS A 43 -17.05 -37.96 12.97
N TYR A 44 -16.22 -37.27 13.76
CA TYR A 44 -15.12 -37.90 14.48
C TYR A 44 -15.61 -38.85 15.57
N LEU A 45 -16.61 -38.46 16.36
CA LEU A 45 -17.20 -39.36 17.38
C LEU A 45 -17.78 -40.64 16.78
N ASN A 46 -18.37 -40.55 15.58
CA ASN A 46 -18.91 -41.69 14.84
C ASN A 46 -17.86 -42.46 14.04
N TYR A 47 -16.60 -42.02 14.05
CA TYR A 47 -15.55 -42.68 13.29
C TYR A 47 -15.09 -43.94 14.03
N LYS A 48 -15.26 -45.11 13.40
CA LYS A 48 -14.94 -46.43 14.01
C LYS A 48 -13.53 -46.58 14.57
N LYS A 49 -12.56 -45.79 14.09
CA LYS A 49 -11.16 -45.81 14.55
C LYS A 49 -10.77 -44.52 15.27
N ALA A 50 -11.75 -43.79 15.78
CA ALA A 50 -11.51 -42.62 16.62
C ALA A 50 -10.76 -43.04 17.87
N ILE A 51 -9.81 -42.19 18.26
CA ILE A 51 -9.08 -42.30 19.51
C ILE A 51 -9.35 -41.04 20.32
N PRO A 52 -9.53 -41.14 21.65
CA PRO A 52 -9.66 -39.95 22.49
C PRO A 52 -8.39 -39.12 22.39
N PHE A 53 -8.54 -37.80 22.42
CA PHE A 53 -7.40 -36.87 22.38
C PHE A 53 -6.56 -36.97 23.66
N GLY A 54 -7.23 -37.11 24.81
CA GLY A 54 -6.66 -37.22 26.14
C GLY A 54 -7.55 -38.06 27.04
N GLN A 55 -7.05 -38.45 28.20
CA GLN A 55 -7.81 -39.27 29.15
C GLN A 55 -9.06 -38.54 29.65
N GLU A 56 -8.98 -37.21 29.77
CA GLU A 56 -10.07 -36.31 30.15
C GLU A 56 -11.13 -36.10 29.06
N PHE A 57 -10.91 -36.64 27.85
CA PHE A 57 -11.79 -36.46 26.69
C PHE A 57 -12.36 -37.79 26.15
N PRO A 58 -13.19 -38.52 26.92
CA PRO A 58 -13.83 -39.73 26.43
C PRO A 58 -14.69 -39.47 25.20
N LEU A 59 -14.65 -40.40 24.23
CA LEU A 59 -15.44 -40.31 22.99
C LEU A 59 -16.96 -40.47 23.20
N THR A 60 -17.41 -40.68 24.43
CA THR A 60 -18.84 -40.74 24.79
C THR A 60 -19.48 -39.37 24.99
N LYS A 61 -18.66 -38.32 25.14
CA LYS A 61 -19.14 -36.95 25.39
C LYS A 61 -18.60 -36.01 24.31
N GLN A 62 -19.46 -35.13 23.81
CA GLN A 62 -19.06 -34.18 22.77
C GLN A 62 -18.41 -32.91 23.33
N TYR A 63 -18.82 -32.43 24.49
CA TYR A 63 -18.45 -31.10 25.02
C TYR A 63 -17.77 -31.18 26.39
N PHE A 64 -16.70 -30.41 26.56
CA PHE A 64 -15.92 -30.31 27.78
C PHE A 64 -15.66 -28.85 28.07
N GLU A 65 -15.84 -28.44 29.33
CA GLU A 65 -15.54 -27.08 29.78
C GLU A 65 -14.62 -27.11 30.99
N SER A 66 -13.78 -26.09 31.11
CA SER A 66 -12.88 -25.89 32.24
C SER A 66 -12.54 -24.40 32.39
N GLN A 67 -12.26 -23.95 33.61
CA GLN A 67 -11.71 -22.60 33.85
C GLN A 67 -10.24 -22.51 33.45
N GLU A 68 -9.52 -23.63 33.58
CA GLU A 68 -8.12 -23.77 33.23
C GLU A 68 -7.97 -24.56 31.93
N ILE A 69 -6.83 -24.39 31.24
CA ILE A 69 -6.54 -25.18 30.06
C ILE A 69 -6.40 -26.66 30.44
N PHE A 70 -6.95 -27.55 29.60
CA PHE A 70 -6.88 -28.98 29.89
C PHE A 70 -5.45 -29.52 29.78
N PRO A 71 -5.05 -30.47 30.65
CA PRO A 71 -3.69 -31.02 30.67
C PRO A 71 -3.19 -31.49 29.30
N SER A 72 -3.99 -32.22 28.54
CA SER A 72 -3.58 -32.73 27.22
C SER A 72 -3.27 -31.63 26.19
N PHE A 73 -3.82 -30.42 26.35
CA PHE A 73 -3.42 -29.26 25.55
C PHE A 73 -2.17 -28.60 26.14
N GLN A 74 -2.08 -28.45 27.47
CA GLN A 74 -0.93 -27.84 28.14
C GLN A 74 0.37 -28.61 27.86
N ASP A 75 0.33 -29.94 27.92
CA ASP A 75 1.48 -30.85 27.71
C ASP A 75 2.11 -30.73 26.31
N ARG A 76 1.42 -30.05 25.39
CA ARG A 76 1.90 -29.83 24.03
C ARG A 76 2.81 -28.63 23.91
N ILE A 77 2.82 -27.74 24.89
CA ILE A 77 3.67 -26.56 24.88
C ILE A 77 4.99 -26.94 25.55
N PRO A 78 6.14 -26.83 24.85
CA PRO A 78 7.44 -27.07 25.46
C PRO A 78 7.64 -26.19 26.69
N SER A 79 8.32 -26.72 27.73
CA SER A 79 8.63 -25.92 28.92
C SER A 79 9.60 -24.78 28.58
N LYS A 80 9.48 -23.65 29.28
CA LYS A 80 10.33 -22.46 29.05
C LYS A 80 11.78 -22.69 29.47
N GLU A 81 12.00 -23.66 30.35
CA GLU A 81 13.30 -24.13 30.80
C GLU A 81 14.03 -24.95 29.72
N ASN A 82 13.34 -25.34 28.63
CA ASN A 82 13.99 -26.02 27.50
C ASN A 82 14.99 -25.06 26.82
N PRO A 83 16.28 -25.43 26.70
CA PRO A 83 17.30 -24.57 26.08
C PRO A 83 16.96 -24.12 24.65
N ALA A 84 16.16 -24.91 23.91
CA ALA A 84 15.73 -24.60 22.55
C ALA A 84 14.41 -23.81 22.46
N TYR A 85 13.80 -23.44 23.59
CA TYR A 85 12.49 -22.75 23.61
C TYR A 85 12.53 -21.42 22.84
N SER A 86 13.57 -20.62 23.06
CA SER A 86 13.77 -19.34 22.37
C SER A 86 13.90 -19.50 20.86
N ASP A 87 14.57 -20.57 20.40
CA ASP A 87 14.71 -20.88 18.98
C ASP A 87 13.38 -21.29 18.36
N TYR A 88 12.55 -22.08 19.06
CA TYR A 88 11.19 -22.40 18.62
C TYR A 88 10.35 -21.12 18.47
N CYS A 89 10.37 -20.23 19.45
CA CYS A 89 9.66 -18.96 19.38
C CYS A 89 10.13 -18.11 18.19
N LYS A 90 11.45 -18.02 17.98
CA LYS A 90 12.06 -17.28 16.87
C LYS A 90 11.65 -17.84 15.51
N GLN A 91 11.57 -19.16 15.35
CA GLN A 91 11.14 -19.81 14.11
C GLN A 91 9.72 -19.40 13.69
N PHE A 92 8.82 -19.22 14.66
CA PHE A 92 7.44 -18.78 14.41
C PHE A 92 7.25 -17.25 14.53
N GLY A 93 8.31 -16.51 14.87
CA GLY A 93 8.28 -15.05 14.98
C GLY A 93 7.48 -14.53 16.17
N ILE A 94 7.33 -15.34 17.23
CA ILE A 94 6.64 -14.98 18.49
C ILE A 94 7.65 -14.68 19.62
N SER A 95 7.21 -13.98 20.66
CA SER A 95 8.05 -13.65 21.82
C SER A 95 8.23 -14.88 22.74
N PRO A 96 9.43 -15.12 23.30
CA PRO A 96 9.64 -16.13 24.35
C PRO A 96 8.80 -15.89 25.62
N GLU A 97 8.38 -14.66 25.84
CA GLU A 97 7.54 -14.23 26.95
C GLU A 97 6.04 -14.40 26.66
N GLU A 98 5.65 -14.89 25.47
CA GLU A 98 4.27 -15.14 25.10
C GLU A 98 3.53 -15.97 26.17
N LYS A 99 2.29 -15.58 26.43
CA LYS A 99 1.42 -16.15 27.48
C LYS A 99 0.08 -16.62 26.93
N ASP A 100 -0.34 -16.16 25.75
CA ASP A 100 -1.59 -16.63 25.16
C ASP A 100 -1.43 -18.07 24.71
N ILE A 101 -2.18 -18.94 25.39
CA ILE A 101 -2.13 -20.38 25.18
C ILE A 101 -2.47 -20.76 23.73
N PHE A 102 -3.37 -20.05 23.05
CA PHE A 102 -3.73 -20.38 21.68
C PHE A 102 -2.62 -20.01 20.70
N ILE A 103 -1.90 -18.91 20.94
CA ILE A 103 -0.72 -18.57 20.15
C ILE A 103 0.34 -19.66 20.32
N LEU A 104 0.62 -20.08 21.56
CA LEU A 104 1.59 -21.13 21.86
C LEU A 104 1.20 -22.47 21.22
N LEU A 105 -0.07 -22.87 21.31
CA LEU A 105 -0.58 -24.12 20.71
C LEU A 105 -0.59 -24.08 19.17
N ALA A 106 -0.87 -22.92 18.56
CA ALA A 106 -0.86 -22.75 17.11
C ALA A 106 0.56 -22.72 16.51
N THR A 107 1.57 -22.42 17.33
CA THR A 107 2.97 -22.24 16.92
C THR A 107 3.84 -23.39 17.43
N ILE A 108 4.42 -23.24 18.62
CA ILE A 108 5.42 -24.17 19.17
C ILE A 108 4.79 -25.46 19.69
N GLY A 109 3.48 -25.47 20.00
CA GLY A 109 2.71 -26.66 20.37
C GLY A 109 2.03 -27.38 19.20
N ARG A 110 2.24 -26.88 17.97
CA ARG A 110 1.53 -27.32 16.76
C ARG A 110 1.72 -28.81 16.47
N LYS A 111 2.97 -29.27 16.59
CA LYS A 111 3.44 -30.64 16.35
C LYS A 111 4.08 -31.20 17.61
N GLY A 112 3.85 -32.47 17.90
CA GLY A 112 4.42 -33.17 19.04
C GLY A 112 4.50 -34.66 18.75
N PRO A 113 4.84 -35.49 19.75
CA PRO A 113 5.14 -36.92 19.54
C PRO A 113 3.91 -37.77 19.17
N SER A 114 2.69 -37.23 19.31
CA SER A 114 1.45 -37.93 18.93
C SER A 114 0.99 -37.63 17.51
N TRP A 115 0.03 -38.40 17.01
CA TRP A 115 -0.64 -38.16 15.73
C TRP A 115 -1.58 -36.95 15.71
N PHE A 116 -1.71 -36.23 16.84
CA PHE A 116 -2.56 -35.06 16.91
C PHE A 116 -1.81 -33.79 16.52
N MET A 117 -2.52 -32.97 15.74
CA MET A 117 -2.05 -31.77 15.10
C MET A 117 -2.94 -30.60 15.48
N PHE A 118 -2.34 -29.52 15.94
CA PHE A 118 -3.07 -28.29 16.23
C PHE A 118 -2.96 -27.33 15.06
N GLU A 119 -4.04 -26.62 14.77
CA GLU A 119 -4.04 -25.50 13.84
C GLU A 119 -4.83 -24.33 14.40
N PRO A 120 -4.45 -23.10 14.08
CA PRO A 120 -5.20 -21.94 14.52
C PRO A 120 -6.63 -21.97 13.98
N LEU A 121 -7.56 -21.64 14.87
CA LEU A 121 -8.89 -21.15 14.53
C LEU A 121 -8.81 -19.62 14.60
N TRP A 122 -8.86 -18.97 13.45
CA TRP A 122 -8.82 -17.52 13.35
C TRP A 122 -10.18 -16.93 13.71
N GLU A 123 -10.19 -15.74 14.31
CA GLU A 123 -11.41 -14.95 14.44
C GLU A 123 -11.96 -14.65 13.04
N GLU A 124 -13.22 -15.05 12.77
CA GLU A 124 -13.87 -14.76 11.50
C GLU A 124 -14.23 -13.27 11.45
N THR A 125 -13.38 -12.47 10.82
CA THR A 125 -13.61 -11.02 10.63
C THR A 125 -14.64 -10.72 9.54
N PHE A 126 -14.96 -11.70 8.69
CA PHE A 126 -15.84 -11.55 7.55
C PHE A 126 -17.07 -12.45 7.65
N SER A 127 -18.19 -11.87 8.11
CA SER A 127 -19.45 -12.56 8.34
C SER A 127 -20.50 -12.23 7.27
N GLY A 128 -21.72 -12.76 7.44
CA GLY A 128 -22.87 -12.39 6.61
C GLY A 128 -23.20 -10.88 6.63
N LYS A 129 -22.81 -10.16 7.70
CA LYS A 129 -22.96 -8.70 7.78
C LYS A 129 -21.99 -7.98 6.85
N GLU A 130 -20.70 -8.34 6.88
CA GLU A 130 -19.68 -7.77 6.00
C GLU A 130 -19.98 -8.11 4.54
N LEU A 131 -20.42 -9.34 4.25
CA LEU A 131 -20.91 -9.74 2.93
C LEU A 131 -22.02 -8.80 2.41
N LYS A 132 -23.02 -8.53 3.27
CA LYS A 132 -24.14 -7.65 2.92
C LYS A 132 -23.69 -6.22 2.65
N THR A 133 -22.73 -5.73 3.44
CA THR A 133 -22.10 -4.42 3.24
C THR A 133 -21.35 -4.39 1.92
N PHE A 134 -20.48 -5.37 1.66
CA PHE A 134 -19.72 -5.48 0.42
C PHE A 134 -20.63 -5.47 -0.81
N ARG A 135 -21.71 -6.27 -0.80
CA ARG A 135 -22.69 -6.29 -1.89
C ARG A 135 -23.35 -4.92 -2.11
N ARG A 136 -23.78 -4.26 -1.04
CA ARG A 136 -24.41 -2.93 -1.11
C ARG A 136 -23.43 -1.89 -1.63
N GLU A 137 -22.16 -2.00 -1.25
CA GLU A 137 -21.10 -1.10 -1.70
C GLU A 137 -20.79 -1.25 -3.18
N LEU A 138 -20.97 -2.43 -3.76
CA LEU A 138 -20.96 -2.66 -5.22
C LEU A 138 -22.27 -2.26 -5.90
N GLY A 139 -23.30 -1.94 -5.11
CA GLY A 139 -24.65 -1.61 -5.57
C GLY A 139 -25.27 -2.76 -6.37
N LEU A 140 -25.08 -4.00 -5.91
CA LEU A 140 -25.57 -5.21 -6.57
C LEU A 140 -26.80 -5.81 -5.85
N SER A 141 -27.73 -6.36 -6.62
CA SER A 141 -28.77 -7.24 -6.09
C SER A 141 -28.13 -8.56 -5.60
N THR A 142 -28.83 -9.35 -4.77
CA THR A 142 -28.30 -10.67 -4.36
C THR A 142 -28.10 -11.61 -5.54
N ARG A 143 -28.95 -11.49 -6.58
CA ARG A 143 -28.83 -12.21 -7.85
C ARG A 143 -27.55 -11.81 -8.59
N ASP A 144 -27.35 -10.52 -8.83
CA ASP A 144 -26.20 -10.02 -9.59
C ASP A 144 -24.88 -10.23 -8.85
N PHE A 145 -24.89 -10.11 -7.52
CA PHE A 145 -23.74 -10.42 -6.69
C PHE A 145 -23.37 -11.90 -6.80
N GLY A 146 -24.37 -12.78 -6.75
CA GLY A 146 -24.18 -14.21 -6.98
C GLY A 146 -23.55 -14.50 -8.35
N LEU A 147 -24.10 -13.92 -9.41
CA LEU A 147 -23.55 -14.03 -10.77
C LEU A 147 -22.12 -13.47 -10.88
N SER A 148 -21.82 -12.39 -10.16
CA SER A 148 -20.50 -11.74 -10.20
C SER A 148 -19.38 -12.60 -9.61
N PHE A 149 -19.72 -13.51 -8.68
CA PHE A 149 -18.74 -14.29 -7.94
C PHE A 149 -18.92 -15.81 -8.08
N GLY A 150 -19.83 -16.26 -8.95
CA GLY A 150 -20.10 -17.68 -9.16
C GLY A 150 -20.80 -18.35 -7.96
N ILE A 151 -21.63 -17.61 -7.22
CA ILE A 151 -22.33 -18.06 -6.03
C ILE A 151 -23.84 -18.06 -6.29
N SER A 152 -24.56 -19.09 -5.85
CA SER A 152 -26.02 -19.09 -5.99
C SER A 152 -26.66 -17.95 -5.19
N GLN A 153 -27.71 -17.32 -5.73
CA GLN A 153 -28.48 -16.29 -5.02
C GLN A 153 -29.00 -16.79 -3.66
N ALA A 154 -29.47 -18.04 -3.61
CA ALA A 154 -29.96 -18.66 -2.39
C ALA A 154 -28.87 -18.76 -1.31
N THR A 155 -27.64 -19.07 -1.70
CA THR A 155 -26.48 -19.10 -0.79
C THR A 155 -26.20 -17.72 -0.21
N VAL A 156 -26.15 -16.68 -1.07
CA VAL A 156 -25.94 -15.28 -0.62
C VAL A 156 -27.00 -14.88 0.40
N VAL A 157 -28.28 -15.11 0.09
CA VAL A 157 -29.41 -14.77 0.97
C VAL A 157 -29.35 -15.53 2.29
N ARG A 158 -28.98 -16.81 2.27
CA ARG A 158 -28.86 -17.60 3.50
C ARG A 158 -27.72 -17.10 4.39
N ILE A 159 -26.57 -16.76 3.82
CA ILE A 159 -25.42 -16.23 4.57
C ILE A 159 -25.76 -14.84 5.16
N GLU A 160 -26.30 -13.92 4.37
CA GLU A 160 -26.68 -12.57 4.85
C GLU A 160 -27.70 -12.58 5.99
N ASN A 161 -28.51 -13.64 6.09
CA ASN A 161 -29.53 -13.81 7.13
C ASN A 161 -29.12 -14.80 8.23
N ASN A 162 -27.84 -15.19 8.30
CA ASN A 162 -27.31 -16.15 9.27
C ASN A 162 -28.02 -17.53 9.27
N LYS A 163 -28.61 -17.92 8.13
CA LYS A 163 -29.27 -19.23 7.91
C LYS A 163 -28.32 -20.27 7.31
N ALA A 164 -27.06 -19.92 7.10
CA ALA A 164 -25.97 -20.81 6.70
C ALA A 164 -24.64 -20.19 7.15
N SER A 165 -23.66 -21.02 7.52
CA SER A 165 -22.30 -20.52 7.77
C SER A 165 -21.67 -20.03 6.47
N GLY A 166 -21.72 -20.83 5.41
CA GLY A 166 -21.12 -20.49 4.12
C GLY A 166 -19.62 -20.20 4.22
N ALA A 167 -18.91 -20.85 5.15
CA ALA A 167 -17.54 -20.50 5.52
C ALA A 167 -16.56 -20.43 4.33
N GLU A 168 -16.64 -21.38 3.38
CA GLU A 168 -15.82 -21.36 2.16
C GLU A 168 -16.14 -20.15 1.27
N VAL A 169 -17.42 -19.84 1.12
CA VAL A 169 -17.90 -18.69 0.34
C VAL A 169 -17.50 -17.38 1.00
N LEU A 170 -17.67 -17.27 2.32
CA LEU A 170 -17.24 -16.10 3.08
C LEU A 170 -15.74 -15.91 2.98
N LYS A 171 -14.93 -16.97 3.10
CA LYS A 171 -13.47 -16.85 2.98
C LYS A 171 -13.03 -16.43 1.58
N PHE A 172 -13.65 -17.01 0.55
CA PHE A 172 -13.40 -16.60 -0.83
C PHE A 172 -13.75 -15.12 -1.04
N LEU A 173 -14.92 -14.68 -0.57
CA LEU A 173 -15.36 -13.30 -0.70
C LEU A 173 -14.58 -12.32 0.17
N GLU A 174 -14.07 -12.75 1.33
CA GLU A 174 -13.17 -11.97 2.17
C GLU A 174 -11.88 -11.63 1.42
N VAL A 175 -11.28 -12.62 0.73
CA VAL A 175 -10.10 -12.36 -0.12
C VAL A 175 -10.44 -11.31 -1.19
N LEU A 176 -11.59 -11.42 -1.84
CA LEU A 176 -11.99 -10.47 -2.87
C LEU A 176 -12.34 -9.08 -2.29
N TYR A 177 -12.85 -9.03 -1.07
CA TYR A 177 -13.11 -7.80 -0.34
C TYR A 177 -11.82 -7.07 0.04
N GLU A 178 -10.84 -7.80 0.58
CA GLU A 178 -9.52 -7.28 0.97
C GLU A 178 -8.62 -6.95 -0.23
N PHE A 179 -8.85 -7.60 -1.38
CA PHE A 179 -8.07 -7.39 -2.61
C PHE A 179 -8.96 -6.98 -3.79
N PRO A 180 -9.45 -5.71 -3.85
CA PRO A 180 -10.38 -5.26 -4.89
C PRO A 180 -9.90 -5.42 -6.32
N LYS A 181 -8.58 -5.32 -6.57
CA LYS A 181 -7.98 -5.58 -7.89
C LYS A 181 -8.18 -7.04 -8.31
N ALA A 182 -8.03 -7.99 -7.39
CA ALA A 182 -8.29 -9.41 -7.64
C ALA A 182 -9.78 -9.66 -7.89
N ALA A 183 -10.66 -8.98 -7.16
CA ALA A 183 -12.11 -9.02 -7.41
C ALA A 183 -12.48 -8.48 -8.79
N ALA A 184 -11.88 -7.36 -9.22
CA ALA A 184 -12.10 -6.80 -10.56
C ALA A 184 -11.66 -7.80 -11.65
N PHE A 185 -10.45 -8.36 -11.52
CA PHE A 185 -9.96 -9.39 -12.44
C PHE A 185 -10.86 -10.63 -12.47
N TYR A 186 -11.33 -11.08 -11.30
CA TYR A 186 -12.25 -12.21 -11.20
C TYR A 186 -13.54 -11.96 -11.98
N ILE A 187 -14.16 -10.80 -11.79
CA ILE A 187 -15.40 -10.42 -12.49
C ILE A 187 -15.16 -10.29 -14.00
N GLU A 188 -14.01 -9.73 -14.41
CA GLU A 188 -13.65 -9.63 -15.83
C GLU A 188 -13.64 -10.99 -16.51
N LYS A 189 -13.02 -11.98 -15.85
CA LYS A 189 -12.76 -13.30 -16.42
C LYS A 189 -13.93 -14.27 -16.27
N TYR A 190 -14.66 -14.24 -15.15
CA TYR A 190 -15.57 -15.32 -14.78
C TYR A 190 -17.04 -14.93 -14.67
N SER A 191 -17.39 -13.67 -15.01
CA SER A 191 -18.78 -13.18 -14.90
C SER A 191 -19.34 -12.72 -16.26
N PRO A 192 -19.41 -13.61 -17.27
CA PRO A 192 -19.89 -13.27 -18.62
C PRO A 192 -21.39 -12.98 -18.66
N SER A 193 -22.15 -13.53 -17.72
CA SER A 193 -23.61 -13.35 -17.62
C SER A 193 -24.03 -12.03 -16.96
N LEU A 194 -23.07 -11.22 -16.49
CA LEU A 194 -23.37 -9.92 -15.90
C LEU A 194 -23.54 -8.89 -17.02
N HIS A 195 -24.65 -8.14 -16.98
CA HIS A 195 -24.91 -7.08 -17.98
C HIS A 195 -23.72 -6.12 -18.08
N SER A 196 -23.30 -5.76 -19.30
CA SER A 196 -22.07 -4.98 -19.57
C SER A 196 -21.97 -3.71 -18.72
N LYS A 197 -23.03 -2.89 -18.69
CA LYS A 197 -23.10 -1.68 -17.85
C LYS A 197 -22.92 -1.95 -16.36
N THR A 198 -23.48 -3.05 -15.84
CA THR A 198 -23.33 -3.45 -14.44
C THR A 198 -21.91 -3.91 -14.17
N LYS A 199 -21.34 -4.71 -15.08
CA LYS A 199 -19.96 -5.19 -15.03
C LYS A 199 -18.95 -4.04 -15.00
N GLU A 200 -19.07 -3.10 -15.93
CA GLU A 200 -18.22 -1.89 -16.00
C GLU A 200 -18.34 -1.05 -14.73
N ARG A 201 -19.57 -0.84 -14.22
CA ARG A 201 -19.79 -0.11 -12.97
C ARG A 201 -19.12 -0.80 -11.78
N VAL A 202 -19.28 -2.11 -11.63
CA VAL A 202 -18.71 -2.86 -10.51
C VAL A 202 -17.18 -2.90 -10.58
N ILE A 203 -16.61 -3.13 -11.77
CA ILE A 203 -15.16 -3.07 -11.99
C ILE A 203 -14.64 -1.66 -11.69
N SER A 204 -15.34 -0.62 -12.13
CA SER A 204 -15.00 0.77 -11.83
C SER A 204 -15.04 1.02 -10.32
N ILE A 205 -16.07 0.54 -9.61
CA ILE A 205 -16.15 0.63 -8.15
C ILE A 205 -14.98 -0.12 -7.50
N LEU A 206 -14.66 -1.34 -7.91
CA LEU A 206 -13.55 -2.13 -7.35
C LEU A 206 -12.17 -1.54 -7.66
N ARG A 207 -12.01 -0.86 -8.79
CA ARG A 207 -10.78 -0.15 -9.18
C ARG A 207 -10.66 1.24 -8.54
N SER A 208 -11.78 1.88 -8.20
CA SER A 208 -11.81 3.24 -7.63
C SER A 208 -11.96 3.26 -6.11
N LYS A 209 -12.61 2.26 -5.51
CA LYS A 209 -12.76 2.13 -4.05
C LYS A 209 -11.50 1.55 -3.42
N LYS A 210 -11.10 2.19 -2.32
CA LYS A 210 -10.21 1.65 -1.30
C LYS A 210 -11.08 0.82 -0.33
N PHE A 211 -11.35 -0.45 -0.63
CA PHE A 211 -11.79 -1.38 0.43
C PHE A 211 -10.54 -1.78 1.22
N GLY A 212 -10.59 -1.68 2.55
CA GLY A 212 -9.42 -1.88 3.41
C GLY A 212 -8.44 -0.68 3.41
N LYS A 213 -7.52 -0.67 4.39
CA LYS A 213 -6.39 0.28 4.38
C LYS A 213 -5.70 0.17 3.02
N GLN A 214 -5.38 1.30 2.39
CA GLN A 214 -4.53 1.31 1.19
C GLN A 214 -3.15 0.82 1.62
N ILE A 215 -2.99 -0.49 1.54
CA ILE A 215 -1.78 -1.20 1.88
C ILE A 215 -1.00 -1.29 0.58
N HIS A 216 -0.02 -0.42 0.42
CA HIS A 216 1.04 -0.71 -0.52
C HIS A 216 1.93 -1.75 0.12
N LEU A 217 2.00 -2.91 -0.53
CA LEU A 217 2.90 -3.97 -0.13
C LEU A 217 4.27 -3.63 -0.68
N LEU A 218 5.21 -3.33 0.22
CA LEU A 218 6.61 -3.23 -0.18
C LEU A 218 7.05 -4.53 -0.83
N THR A 219 7.70 -4.40 -1.98
CA THR A 219 8.45 -5.53 -2.54
C THR A 219 9.59 -5.88 -1.60
N GLN A 220 10.09 -7.10 -1.67
CA GLN A 220 11.22 -7.50 -0.83
C GLN A 220 12.48 -6.72 -1.21
N GLU A 221 12.61 -6.39 -2.49
CA GLU A 221 13.67 -5.58 -3.06
C GLU A 221 13.62 -4.15 -2.51
N GLU A 222 12.45 -3.51 -2.51
CA GLU A 222 12.28 -2.15 -1.96
C GLU A 222 12.61 -2.10 -0.48
N LEU A 223 12.11 -3.06 0.31
CA LEU A 223 12.39 -3.13 1.74
C LEU A 223 13.88 -3.35 2.01
N SER A 224 14.50 -4.28 1.30
CA SER A 224 15.92 -4.63 1.47
C SER A 224 16.81 -3.45 1.12
N LEU A 225 16.60 -2.82 -0.05
CA LEU A 225 17.34 -1.63 -0.45
C LEU A 225 17.14 -0.50 0.57
N SER A 226 15.91 -0.26 1.01
CA SER A 226 15.64 0.82 1.97
C SER A 226 16.37 0.60 3.30
N GLN A 227 16.43 -0.64 3.81
CA GLN A 227 17.18 -0.98 5.03
C GLN A 227 18.70 -0.81 4.85
N GLU A 228 19.23 -1.24 3.72
CA GLU A 228 20.64 -1.07 3.37
C GLU A 228 21.01 0.43 3.28
N VAL A 229 20.22 1.20 2.54
CA VAL A 229 20.36 2.64 2.39
C VAL A 229 20.35 3.34 3.75
N ILE A 230 19.40 3.03 4.63
CA ILE A 230 19.33 3.61 5.98
C ILE A 230 20.62 3.32 6.75
N THR A 231 21.15 2.10 6.62
CA THR A 231 22.39 1.69 7.28
C THR A 231 23.59 2.49 6.77
N ASN A 232 23.68 2.73 5.46
CA ASN A 232 24.73 3.54 4.86
C ASN A 232 24.61 5.01 5.26
N LEU A 233 23.41 5.59 5.18
CA LEU A 233 23.17 7.00 5.50
C LEU A 233 23.41 7.35 6.98
N LYS A 234 23.33 6.39 7.90
CA LYS A 234 23.72 6.60 9.31
C LYS A 234 25.17 7.05 9.47
N ARG A 235 26.04 6.75 8.51
CA ARG A 235 27.46 7.15 8.54
C ARG A 235 27.72 8.50 7.86
N VAL A 236 26.69 9.10 7.25
CA VAL A 236 26.78 10.35 6.50
C VAL A 236 26.31 11.51 7.38
N PRO A 237 27.20 12.44 7.78
CA PRO A 237 26.88 13.44 8.81
C PRO A 237 25.64 14.30 8.51
N TRP A 238 25.45 14.69 7.24
CA TRP A 238 24.31 15.51 6.86
C TRP A 238 22.98 14.72 6.84
N ALA A 239 23.04 13.41 6.56
CA ALA A 239 21.86 12.55 6.46
C ALA A 239 21.37 12.06 7.84
N GLN A 240 22.24 12.01 8.86
CA GLN A 240 21.84 11.64 10.22
C GLN A 240 20.66 12.48 10.74
N LYS A 241 20.73 13.81 10.58
CA LYS A 241 19.67 14.75 10.97
C LYS A 241 18.34 14.50 10.24
N MET A 242 18.40 13.98 9.03
CA MET A 242 17.21 13.60 8.26
C MET A 242 16.60 12.31 8.83
N LEU A 243 17.42 11.29 9.07
CA LEU A 243 16.98 10.00 9.62
C LEU A 243 16.33 10.15 10.99
N GLU A 244 16.82 11.07 11.82
CA GLU A 244 16.24 11.39 13.14
C GLU A 244 14.87 12.08 13.05
N ARG A 245 14.62 12.85 11.97
CA ARG A 245 13.36 13.58 11.77
C ARG A 245 12.27 12.75 11.12
N LEU A 246 12.65 11.70 10.40
CA LEU A 246 11.73 10.82 9.69
C LEU A 246 11.23 9.69 10.61
N PRO A 247 9.97 9.24 10.46
CA PRO A 247 9.42 8.15 11.27
C PRO A 247 9.92 6.76 10.82
N ILE A 248 11.23 6.62 10.54
CA ILE A 248 11.85 5.43 9.92
C ILE A 248 11.55 4.15 10.70
N LYS A 249 11.69 4.19 12.02
CA LYS A 249 11.48 3.01 12.87
C LYS A 249 10.03 2.50 12.75
N GLN A 250 9.07 3.41 12.84
CA GLN A 250 7.65 3.09 12.69
C GLN A 250 7.36 2.52 11.29
N VAL A 251 7.89 3.14 10.23
CA VAL A 251 7.70 2.67 8.86
C VAL A 251 8.26 1.26 8.65
N LEU A 252 9.44 0.94 9.23
CA LEU A 252 10.00 -0.40 9.15
C LEU A 252 9.23 -1.43 9.99
N GLU A 253 8.63 -1.03 11.12
CA GLU A 253 7.79 -1.89 11.97
C GLU A 253 6.43 -2.19 11.32
N ASP A 254 5.85 -1.23 10.59
CA ASP A 254 4.60 -1.37 9.85
C ASP A 254 4.78 -2.20 8.54
N SER A 255 6.01 -2.54 8.17
CA SER A 255 6.30 -3.35 6.98
C SER A 255 5.83 -4.80 7.15
N PRO A 256 5.24 -5.43 6.11
CA PRO A 256 5.26 -5.02 4.70
C PRO A 256 4.10 -4.11 4.28
N GLN A 257 3.22 -3.69 5.20
CA GLN A 257 2.00 -2.97 4.87
C GLN A 257 2.14 -1.48 5.13
N LEU A 258 2.57 -0.73 4.12
CA LEU A 258 2.73 0.71 4.26
C LEU A 258 1.47 1.47 3.85
N ASN A 259 1.21 2.54 4.59
CA ASN A 259 0.39 3.64 4.11
C ASN A 259 1.24 4.57 3.23
N VAL A 260 0.58 5.49 2.52
CA VAL A 260 1.22 6.43 1.58
C VAL A 260 2.35 7.26 2.25
N LYS A 261 2.20 7.64 3.52
CA LYS A 261 3.24 8.38 4.27
C LYS A 261 4.49 7.55 4.52
N GLY A 262 4.34 6.24 4.72
CA GLY A 262 5.45 5.31 4.82
C GLY A 262 6.24 5.24 3.51
N GLU A 263 5.55 5.20 2.37
CA GLU A 263 6.20 5.19 1.06
C GLU A 263 6.95 6.48 0.76
N GLU A 264 6.35 7.63 1.05
CA GLU A 264 7.02 8.94 0.89
C GLU A 264 8.29 9.00 1.73
N THR A 265 8.23 8.46 2.95
CA THR A 265 9.38 8.39 3.86
C THR A 265 10.50 7.55 3.29
N LEU A 266 10.21 6.35 2.76
CA LEU A 266 11.23 5.50 2.16
C LEU A 266 11.78 6.08 0.84
N PHE A 267 10.92 6.70 0.03
CA PHE A 267 11.36 7.39 -1.18
C PHE A 267 12.35 8.53 -0.87
N LYS A 268 12.05 9.36 0.14
CA LYS A 268 12.97 10.41 0.63
C LYS A 268 14.34 9.84 0.99
N VAL A 269 14.35 8.75 1.73
CA VAL A 269 15.57 8.07 2.18
C VAL A 269 16.40 7.56 1.00
N ARG A 270 15.77 6.90 0.02
CA ARG A 270 16.47 6.43 -1.19
C ARG A 270 16.98 7.60 -2.03
N PHE A 271 16.20 8.67 -2.16
CA PHE A 271 16.65 9.88 -2.85
C PHE A 271 17.87 10.53 -2.16
N ALA A 272 17.90 10.56 -0.82
CA ALA A 272 19.07 11.03 -0.07
C ALA A 272 20.32 10.18 -0.34
N TYR A 273 20.15 8.87 -0.53
CA TYR A 273 21.25 7.98 -0.91
C TYR A 273 21.76 8.24 -2.31
N ALA A 274 20.85 8.50 -3.26
CA ALA A 274 21.21 8.88 -4.62
C ALA A 274 22.12 10.12 -4.65
N ILE A 275 21.82 11.14 -3.82
CA ILE A 275 22.67 12.32 -3.61
C ILE A 275 24.05 11.92 -3.07
N TYR A 276 24.09 11.10 -2.03
CA TYR A 276 25.33 10.67 -1.40
C TYR A 276 26.24 9.88 -2.36
N LYS A 277 25.65 8.98 -3.17
CA LYS A 277 26.36 8.11 -4.11
C LYS A 277 27.15 8.87 -5.17
N VAL A 278 26.64 10.03 -5.61
CA VAL A 278 27.35 10.90 -6.58
C VAL A 278 28.33 11.87 -5.91
N GLY A 279 28.59 11.72 -4.60
CA GLY A 279 29.57 12.52 -3.86
C GLY A 279 29.10 13.92 -3.49
N LEU A 280 27.79 14.17 -3.50
CA LEU A 280 27.21 15.46 -3.12
C LEU A 280 26.77 15.47 -1.65
N SER A 281 26.57 16.68 -1.13
CA SER A 281 26.00 16.91 0.19
C SER A 281 24.63 17.57 0.09
N ALA A 282 23.81 17.42 1.13
CA ALA A 282 22.52 18.09 1.20
C ALA A 282 22.16 18.58 2.60
N GLU A 283 21.26 19.56 2.64
CA GLU A 283 20.52 19.94 3.85
C GLU A 283 19.06 19.54 3.72
N TYR A 284 18.58 18.75 4.69
CA TYR A 284 17.20 18.29 4.74
C TYR A 284 16.26 19.27 5.43
N ALA A 285 15.06 19.44 4.88
CA ALA A 285 14.04 20.40 5.30
C ALA A 285 14.57 21.85 5.33
N PHE A 286 15.17 22.28 4.21
CA PHE A 286 15.75 23.61 4.01
C PHE A 286 14.67 24.70 3.92
N LYS A 287 14.79 25.75 4.71
CA LYS A 287 13.83 26.87 4.73
C LYS A 287 14.25 27.97 3.77
N ALA A 288 13.81 27.89 2.51
CA ALA A 288 14.03 28.94 1.52
C ALA A 288 13.06 30.14 1.68
N VAL A 289 11.86 29.90 2.22
CA VAL A 289 10.85 30.93 2.57
C VAL A 289 10.24 30.63 3.94
N ARG A 290 9.59 31.62 4.57
CA ARG A 290 9.15 31.56 5.97
C ARG A 290 8.08 30.50 6.30
N LYS A 291 7.36 29.91 5.32
CA LYS A 291 6.17 29.07 5.58
C LYS A 291 6.42 27.55 5.56
N SER A 292 7.10 27.01 4.54
CA SER A 292 7.28 25.55 4.38
C SER A 292 8.70 25.21 3.93
N PRO A 293 9.36 24.21 4.55
CA PRO A 293 10.67 23.78 4.11
C PRO A 293 10.59 23.03 2.78
N ILE A 294 11.64 23.16 1.98
CA ILE A 294 11.94 22.31 0.82
C ILE A 294 12.66 21.07 1.32
N ASP A 295 12.34 19.89 0.78
CA ASP A 295 12.93 18.64 1.26
C ASP A 295 14.47 18.64 1.22
N PHE A 296 15.10 19.04 0.12
CA PHE A 296 16.56 19.02 -0.01
C PHE A 296 17.13 20.33 -0.59
N ARG A 297 18.19 20.84 0.03
CA ARG A 297 19.16 21.73 -0.63
C ARG A 297 20.43 20.94 -0.92
N ILE A 298 20.66 20.60 -2.18
CA ILE A 298 21.81 19.81 -2.65
C ILE A 298 22.91 20.76 -3.13
N TYR A 299 24.16 20.46 -2.79
CA TYR A 299 25.33 21.24 -3.18
C TYR A 299 26.58 20.36 -3.25
N ASN A 300 27.55 20.81 -4.05
CA ASN A 300 28.87 20.22 -4.06
C ASN A 300 29.73 20.89 -2.97
N PRO A 301 30.29 20.14 -2.00
CA PRO A 301 31.12 20.73 -0.94
C PRO A 301 32.37 21.45 -1.47
N LYS A 302 32.83 21.08 -2.67
CA LYS A 302 34.01 21.67 -3.33
C LYS A 302 33.65 22.87 -4.21
N ILE A 303 32.41 22.95 -4.69
CA ILE A 303 31.94 23.99 -5.60
C ILE A 303 30.60 24.51 -5.09
N PRO A 304 30.56 25.69 -4.44
CA PRO A 304 29.38 26.13 -3.70
C PRO A 304 28.16 26.46 -4.57
N HIS A 305 28.34 26.69 -5.88
CA HIS A 305 27.28 27.01 -6.83
C HIS A 305 27.44 26.28 -8.18
N PRO A 306 26.33 25.98 -8.88
CA PRO A 306 24.95 26.22 -8.47
C PRO A 306 24.46 25.20 -7.43
N GLN A 307 23.55 25.63 -6.54
CA GLN A 307 22.86 24.74 -5.59
C GLN A 307 21.55 24.23 -6.20
N TRP A 308 20.98 23.16 -5.65
CA TRP A 308 19.70 22.62 -6.10
C TRP A 308 18.71 22.52 -4.95
N LEU A 309 17.60 23.25 -5.06
CA LEU A 309 16.48 23.17 -4.14
C LEU A 309 15.48 22.16 -4.72
N VAL A 310 15.39 20.99 -4.10
CA VAL A 310 14.60 19.86 -4.59
C VAL A 310 13.49 19.54 -3.60
N GLU A 311 12.25 19.62 -4.09
CA GLU A 311 11.07 19.15 -3.39
C GLU A 311 10.65 17.79 -3.96
N LEU A 312 10.36 16.82 -3.09
CA LEU A 312 9.78 15.55 -3.52
C LEU A 312 8.25 15.64 -3.41
N ALA A 313 7.56 15.11 -4.42
CA ALA A 313 6.11 15.03 -4.45
C ALA A 313 5.68 13.58 -4.66
N ASN A 314 4.62 13.15 -3.96
CA ASN A 314 4.00 11.86 -4.19
C ASN A 314 2.68 12.07 -4.94
N PHE A 315 2.54 11.40 -6.08
CA PHE A 315 1.30 11.44 -6.87
C PHE A 315 0.05 11.09 -6.06
N GLU A 316 0.14 10.17 -5.08
CA GLU A 316 -1.04 9.66 -4.36
C GLU A 316 -1.45 10.51 -3.14
N ASP A 317 -0.53 11.16 -2.44
CA ASP A 317 -0.84 11.93 -1.20
C ASP A 317 -1.21 13.38 -1.49
N ASP A 318 -0.59 13.97 -2.51
CA ASP A 318 -0.67 15.41 -2.76
C ASP A 318 -1.81 15.80 -3.72
N ALA A 319 -2.53 14.85 -4.31
CA ALA A 319 -3.61 15.13 -5.26
C ALA A 319 -4.98 15.33 -4.56
N SER A 320 -5.84 16.21 -5.11
CA SER A 320 -7.18 16.40 -4.56
C SER A 320 -8.18 15.34 -5.03
N ASP A 321 -9.12 14.96 -4.14
CA ASP A 321 -10.20 14.00 -4.43
C ASP A 321 -11.17 14.48 -5.52
N ILE A 322 -11.19 15.78 -5.85
CA ILE A 322 -12.12 16.36 -6.83
C ILE A 322 -11.95 15.72 -8.23
N ALA A 323 -10.73 15.33 -8.60
CA ALA A 323 -10.47 14.66 -9.87
C ALA A 323 -10.93 13.18 -9.90
N LEU A 324 -11.29 12.57 -8.76
CA LEU A 324 -11.75 11.16 -8.70
C LEU A 324 -13.24 10.98 -9.00
N GLU A 325 -14.05 11.98 -8.68
CA GLU A 325 -15.51 11.88 -8.75
C GLU A 325 -16.07 12.12 -10.15
N ASP A 326 -15.29 12.77 -11.02
CA ASP A 326 -15.70 13.02 -12.40
C ASP A 326 -15.67 11.72 -13.21
N LYS A 327 -16.86 11.26 -13.61
CA LYS A 327 -17.04 10.04 -14.43
C LYS A 327 -17.07 10.33 -15.93
N ALA A 328 -17.11 11.60 -16.35
CA ALA A 328 -17.09 11.96 -17.76
C ALA A 328 -15.70 11.75 -18.35
N ASN A 329 -14.65 11.89 -17.53
CA ASN A 329 -13.26 11.75 -17.94
C ASN A 329 -12.70 10.33 -17.66
N SER A 330 -11.84 9.83 -18.56
CA SER A 330 -11.17 8.54 -18.37
C SER A 330 -10.17 8.59 -17.20
N LEU A 331 -9.77 7.42 -16.70
CA LEU A 331 -8.84 7.32 -15.56
C LEU A 331 -7.49 8.01 -15.86
N ASP A 332 -6.94 7.85 -17.06
CA ASP A 332 -5.66 8.44 -17.43
C ASP A 332 -5.72 9.97 -17.43
N ILE A 333 -6.81 10.53 -17.94
CA ILE A 333 -7.07 11.98 -17.94
C ILE A 333 -7.16 12.50 -16.50
N ARG A 334 -7.88 11.79 -15.64
CA ARG A 334 -7.99 12.16 -14.22
C ARG A 334 -6.64 12.08 -13.51
N ASN A 335 -5.81 11.10 -13.85
CA ASN A 335 -4.47 10.97 -13.30
C ASN A 335 -3.54 12.11 -13.77
N ILE A 336 -3.63 12.56 -15.02
CA ILE A 336 -2.90 13.76 -15.48
C ILE A 336 -3.27 14.98 -14.63
N ILE A 337 -4.57 15.26 -14.44
CA ILE A 337 -5.03 16.39 -13.63
C ILE A 337 -4.59 16.27 -12.16
N LYS A 338 -4.65 15.07 -11.59
CA LYS A 338 -4.15 14.81 -10.24
C LYS A 338 -2.66 15.09 -10.10
N ALA A 339 -1.85 14.63 -11.05
CA ALA A 339 -0.42 14.90 -11.04
C ALA A 339 -0.13 16.41 -11.11
N GLN A 340 -0.88 17.14 -11.95
CA GLN A 340 -0.81 18.60 -11.99
C GLN A 340 -1.13 19.23 -10.62
N GLN A 341 -2.21 18.78 -9.96
CA GLN A 341 -2.59 19.27 -8.64
C GLN A 341 -1.55 18.96 -7.55
N ALA A 342 -1.01 17.74 -7.54
CA ALA A 342 0.06 17.33 -6.61
C ALA A 342 1.27 18.27 -6.72
N ILE A 343 1.69 18.58 -7.94
CA ILE A 343 2.79 19.50 -8.20
C ILE A 343 2.44 20.93 -7.75
N LEU A 344 1.24 21.44 -8.12
CA LEU A 344 0.80 22.79 -7.74
C LEU A 344 0.70 22.98 -6.22
N ASN A 345 0.27 21.94 -5.50
CA ASN A 345 0.17 21.93 -4.03
C ASN A 345 1.52 22.08 -3.33
N LYS A 346 2.64 21.75 -4.00
CA LYS A 346 3.99 22.02 -3.49
C LYS A 346 4.44 23.46 -3.68
N VAL A 347 3.86 24.18 -4.64
CA VAL A 347 4.31 25.55 -4.98
C VAL A 347 3.51 26.62 -4.26
N ALA A 348 2.19 26.50 -4.26
CA ALA A 348 1.29 27.51 -3.71
C ALA A 348 0.02 26.92 -3.11
N ARG A 349 -0.56 27.62 -2.14
CA ARG A 349 -1.84 27.29 -1.50
C ARG A 349 -2.82 28.45 -1.61
N ILE A 350 -4.11 28.13 -1.58
CA ILE A 350 -5.17 29.14 -1.50
C ILE A 350 -5.56 29.27 -0.04
N GLU A 351 -5.32 30.44 0.55
CA GLU A 351 -5.71 30.79 1.92
C GLU A 351 -6.61 32.03 1.86
N ASN A 352 -7.84 31.94 2.36
CA ASN A 352 -8.82 33.04 2.37
C ASN A 352 -9.02 33.68 0.98
N GLY A 353 -9.13 32.86 -0.08
CA GLY A 353 -9.30 33.32 -1.46
C GLY A 353 -8.04 33.94 -2.09
N LYS A 354 -6.91 34.02 -1.36
CA LYS A 354 -5.63 34.51 -1.87
C LYS A 354 -4.67 33.36 -2.13
N ILE A 355 -3.94 33.44 -3.23
CA ILE A 355 -2.91 32.46 -3.56
C ILE A 355 -1.60 32.89 -2.91
N ILE A 356 -1.01 32.00 -2.13
CA ILE A 356 0.22 32.25 -1.38
C ILE A 356 1.28 31.25 -1.83
N PRO A 357 2.45 31.70 -2.34
CA PRO A 357 3.58 30.82 -2.61
C PRO A 357 4.18 30.32 -1.29
N ILE A 358 4.49 29.02 -1.21
CA ILE A 358 4.84 28.38 0.08
C ILE A 358 6.29 27.89 0.20
N LYS A 359 6.95 27.50 -0.90
CA LYS A 359 8.26 26.81 -0.86
C LYS A 359 9.38 27.51 -1.63
N PHE A 360 9.09 27.92 -2.85
CA PHE A 360 10.12 28.35 -3.80
C PHE A 360 10.23 29.89 -3.84
N PRO A 361 11.43 30.48 -3.67
CA PRO A 361 11.62 31.93 -3.86
C PRO A 361 11.52 32.35 -5.33
N ARG A 362 11.22 33.63 -5.57
CA ARG A 362 11.20 34.21 -6.91
C ARG A 362 12.62 34.36 -7.45
N ILE A 363 12.82 34.07 -8.72
CA ILE A 363 14.12 34.13 -9.39
C ILE A 363 14.17 35.38 -10.31
N PRO A 364 15.24 36.19 -10.27
CA PRO A 364 15.48 37.22 -11.28
C PRO A 364 15.75 36.59 -12.65
N LYS A 365 15.15 37.12 -13.73
CA LYS A 365 15.24 36.53 -15.07
C LYS A 365 16.62 36.66 -15.74
N ASP A 366 17.45 37.59 -15.28
CA ASP A 366 18.62 38.05 -16.04
C ASP A 366 19.97 37.65 -15.41
N SER A 367 19.98 36.70 -14.47
CA SER A 367 21.21 36.22 -13.84
C SER A 367 21.29 34.69 -13.85
N LEU A 368 22.52 34.16 -14.01
CA LEU A 368 22.81 32.75 -13.76
C LEU A 368 22.29 32.39 -12.36
N PRO A 369 21.39 31.40 -12.23
CA PRO A 369 20.75 31.14 -10.96
C PRO A 369 21.78 30.61 -9.96
N ALA A 370 21.94 31.29 -8.83
CA ALA A 370 22.72 30.79 -7.70
C ALA A 370 22.19 29.43 -7.19
N SER A 371 20.91 29.14 -7.47
CA SER A 371 20.26 27.87 -7.20
C SER A 371 19.19 27.51 -8.24
N PHE A 372 19.21 26.26 -8.71
CA PHE A 372 18.10 25.66 -9.44
C PHE A 372 17.00 25.19 -8.46
N GLN A 373 15.75 25.21 -8.92
CA GLN A 373 14.56 24.89 -8.12
C GLN A 373 13.75 23.84 -8.88
N VAL A 374 13.62 22.65 -8.32
CA VAL A 374 13.07 21.48 -9.02
C VAL A 374 12.08 20.75 -8.12
N ILE A 375 11.05 20.17 -8.74
CA ILE A 375 10.15 19.21 -8.10
C ILE A 375 10.40 17.84 -8.73
N ILE A 376 10.64 16.81 -7.92
CA ILE A 376 10.73 15.42 -8.38
C ILE A 376 9.49 14.68 -7.92
N VAL A 377 8.77 14.09 -8.86
CA VAL A 377 7.49 13.42 -8.62
C VAL A 377 7.66 11.92 -8.69
N ASP A 378 7.28 11.23 -7.60
CA ASP A 378 7.14 9.78 -7.56
C ASP A 378 5.86 9.35 -8.31
N MET A 379 6.06 8.64 -9.42
CA MET A 379 5.05 8.19 -10.36
C MET A 379 4.71 6.71 -10.20
N ARG A 380 5.12 6.03 -9.13
CA ARG A 380 4.80 4.61 -8.90
C ARG A 380 3.29 4.35 -8.85
N GLY A 381 2.51 5.26 -8.25
CA GLY A 381 1.04 5.22 -8.25
C GLY A 381 0.36 5.69 -9.54
N PHE A 382 1.12 6.24 -10.49
CA PHE A 382 0.57 6.79 -11.73
C PHE A 382 0.40 5.69 -12.80
N ASN A 383 -0.83 5.55 -13.31
CA ASN A 383 -1.28 4.61 -14.35
C ASN A 383 -0.70 3.17 -14.20
N THR A 384 -1.50 2.24 -13.67
CA THR A 384 -1.08 0.88 -13.25
C THR A 384 -0.67 -0.09 -14.38
N GLY A 385 -0.28 0.36 -15.57
CA GLY A 385 0.02 -0.51 -16.71
C GLY A 385 1.14 -0.01 -17.62
N THR A 386 1.02 1.19 -18.18
CA THR A 386 2.00 1.74 -19.13
C THR A 386 2.12 3.23 -18.91
N LEU A 387 3.35 3.69 -18.67
CA LEU A 387 3.66 5.10 -18.53
C LEU A 387 4.29 5.56 -19.83
N GLU A 388 3.58 6.38 -20.59
CA GLU A 388 4.06 6.90 -21.87
C GLU A 388 4.69 8.28 -21.63
N LEU A 389 5.83 8.56 -22.27
CA LEU A 389 6.48 9.88 -22.21
C LEU A 389 5.51 11.02 -22.57
N GLY A 390 4.51 10.74 -23.42
CA GLY A 390 3.45 11.67 -23.77
C GLY A 390 2.60 12.14 -22.58
N ASP A 391 2.45 11.34 -21.52
CA ASP A 391 1.69 11.75 -20.33
C ASP A 391 2.44 12.81 -19.52
N TYR A 392 3.77 12.69 -19.37
CA TYR A 392 4.60 13.72 -18.73
C TYR A 392 4.55 15.03 -19.49
N LEU A 393 4.64 14.97 -20.81
CA LEU A 393 4.54 16.16 -21.64
C LEU A 393 3.14 16.77 -21.60
N ASN A 394 2.07 15.97 -21.51
CA ASN A 394 0.71 16.47 -21.28
C ASN A 394 0.60 17.21 -19.93
N ILE A 395 1.16 16.64 -18.86
CA ILE A 395 1.18 17.26 -17.52
C ILE A 395 1.90 18.63 -17.58
N LEU A 396 3.06 18.70 -18.23
CA LEU A 396 3.94 19.87 -18.17
C LEU A 396 3.63 20.94 -19.23
N TYR A 397 3.48 20.53 -20.49
CA TYR A 397 3.39 21.42 -21.65
C TYR A 397 1.99 21.48 -22.25
N GLY A 398 1.15 20.50 -21.93
CA GLY A 398 -0.22 20.43 -22.39
C GLY A 398 -0.35 19.76 -23.75
N SER A 399 -1.58 19.36 -24.06
CA SER A 399 -1.92 18.63 -25.27
C SER A 399 -1.72 19.46 -26.55
N GLU A 400 -1.77 20.79 -26.46
CA GLU A 400 -1.56 21.67 -27.61
C GLU A 400 -0.17 21.56 -28.24
N LYS A 401 0.84 21.16 -27.46
CA LYS A 401 2.23 21.01 -27.90
C LYS A 401 2.56 19.59 -28.35
N LEU A 402 1.56 18.70 -28.38
CA LEU A 402 1.75 17.30 -28.71
C LEU A 402 1.17 16.94 -30.07
N PRO A 403 1.74 15.91 -30.74
CA PRO A 403 1.14 15.31 -31.92
C PRO A 403 -0.30 14.86 -31.65
N GLU A 404 -1.14 14.87 -32.69
CA GLU A 404 -2.59 14.64 -32.59
C GLU A 404 -2.94 13.35 -31.82
N GLN A 405 -2.18 12.27 -32.02
CA GLN A 405 -2.39 10.98 -31.35
C GLN A 405 -2.15 11.00 -29.84
N TYR A 406 -1.40 11.97 -29.32
CA TYR A 406 -1.09 12.14 -27.90
C TYR A 406 -1.88 13.26 -27.25
N LYS A 407 -2.76 13.95 -28.00
CA LYS A 407 -3.61 15.00 -27.45
C LYS A 407 -4.64 14.40 -26.50
N ARG A 408 -4.79 15.07 -25.36
CA ARG A 408 -5.71 14.70 -24.30
C ARG A 408 -6.72 15.82 -24.11
N TYR A 409 -7.93 15.44 -23.74
CA TYR A 409 -9.02 16.38 -23.56
C TYR A 409 -9.70 16.13 -22.24
N TRP A 410 -10.01 17.23 -21.56
CA TRP A 410 -10.85 17.26 -20.38
C TRP A 410 -12.28 17.59 -20.80
N ILE A 411 -13.24 16.81 -20.31
CA ILE A 411 -14.66 17.11 -20.41
C ILE A 411 -15.04 17.92 -19.18
N THR A 412 -15.45 19.18 -19.35
CA THR A 412 -15.88 20.04 -18.24
C THR A 412 -17.21 19.53 -17.65
N PRO A 413 -17.61 19.98 -16.44
CA PRO A 413 -18.92 19.65 -15.86
C PRO A 413 -20.10 19.99 -16.77
N GLU A 414 -19.96 21.02 -17.62
CA GLU A 414 -20.94 21.45 -18.62
C GLU A 414 -20.93 20.56 -19.88
N GLY A 415 -20.10 19.52 -19.93
CA GLY A 415 -19.98 18.59 -21.05
C GLY A 415 -19.09 19.09 -22.19
N LYS A 416 -18.41 20.23 -22.03
CA LYS A 416 -17.56 20.80 -23.07
C LYS A 416 -16.22 20.08 -23.11
N LYS A 417 -15.74 19.76 -24.31
CA LYS A 417 -14.43 19.15 -24.53
C LYS A 417 -13.36 20.25 -24.69
N GLU A 418 -12.38 20.27 -23.80
CA GLU A 418 -11.27 21.23 -23.81
C GLU A 418 -9.92 20.51 -23.80
N LEU A 419 -8.90 21.10 -24.44
CA LEU A 419 -7.54 20.55 -24.39
C LEU A 419 -6.98 20.69 -22.97
N ILE A 420 -6.28 19.65 -22.50
CA ILE A 420 -5.54 19.76 -21.25
C ILE A 420 -4.38 20.72 -21.46
N ARG A 421 -4.33 21.78 -20.65
CA ARG A 421 -3.24 22.74 -20.63
C ARG A 421 -2.16 22.26 -19.65
N GLY A 422 -0.90 22.43 -20.03
CA GLY A 422 0.23 22.03 -19.20
C GLY A 422 0.52 23.00 -18.06
N LEU A 423 1.22 22.54 -17.03
CA LEU A 423 1.63 23.38 -15.90
C LEU A 423 2.44 24.62 -16.30
N PHE A 424 3.21 24.53 -17.37
CA PHE A 424 4.00 25.65 -17.90
C PHE A 424 3.23 26.55 -18.87
N ASN A 425 1.99 26.22 -19.22
CA ASN A 425 1.15 27.06 -20.08
C ASN A 425 0.65 28.32 -19.31
N ALA A 426 0.92 29.51 -19.86
CA ALA A 426 0.57 30.79 -19.23
C ALA A 426 -0.94 31.01 -19.00
N GLN A 427 -1.78 30.28 -19.73
CA GLN A 427 -3.23 30.28 -19.64
C GLN A 427 -3.78 28.99 -18.98
N HIS A 428 -2.95 28.28 -18.19
CA HIS A 428 -3.42 27.15 -17.39
C HIS A 428 -4.57 27.58 -16.45
N PRO A 429 -5.63 26.78 -16.34
CA PRO A 429 -6.86 27.18 -15.62
C PRO A 429 -6.65 27.39 -14.11
N ASP A 430 -5.71 26.64 -13.51
CA ASP A 430 -5.36 26.84 -12.10
C ASP A 430 -4.41 28.03 -11.94
N PRO A 431 -4.79 29.08 -11.20
CA PRO A 431 -3.98 30.30 -11.06
C PRO A 431 -2.69 30.09 -10.24
N ARG A 432 -2.53 28.96 -9.54
CA ARG A 432 -1.28 28.60 -8.86
C ARG A 432 -0.15 28.31 -9.85
N SER A 433 -0.48 27.88 -11.07
CA SER A 433 0.47 27.57 -12.14
C SER A 433 1.43 28.73 -12.43
N ARG A 434 0.95 29.97 -12.34
CA ARG A 434 1.78 31.18 -12.48
C ARG A 434 2.98 31.19 -11.53
N TYR A 435 2.79 30.79 -10.27
CA TYR A 435 3.89 30.75 -9.31
C TYR A 435 4.90 29.65 -9.64
N LEU A 436 4.44 28.54 -10.19
CA LEU A 436 5.30 27.47 -10.66
C LEU A 436 6.11 27.92 -11.88
N GLN A 437 5.46 28.58 -12.83
CA GLN A 437 6.07 29.16 -14.03
C GLN A 437 7.14 30.21 -13.72
N GLU A 438 6.97 30.98 -12.65
CA GLU A 438 7.90 32.06 -12.23
C GLU A 438 9.04 31.58 -11.30
N ARG A 439 8.97 30.36 -10.74
CA ARG A 439 9.82 29.96 -9.60
C ARG A 439 10.48 28.59 -9.74
N VAL A 440 9.91 27.68 -10.53
CA VAL A 440 10.40 26.31 -10.68
C VAL A 440 11.09 26.18 -12.03
N HIS A 441 12.37 25.80 -12.02
CA HIS A 441 13.20 25.65 -13.21
C HIS A 441 12.85 24.37 -13.98
N GLY A 442 12.45 23.30 -13.30
CA GLY A 442 12.04 22.08 -13.95
C GLY A 442 11.33 21.09 -13.05
N ILE A 443 10.74 20.07 -13.66
CA ILE A 443 10.01 19.01 -13.00
C ILE A 443 10.55 17.68 -13.48
N GLY A 444 10.91 16.82 -12.54
CA GLY A 444 11.39 15.48 -12.80
C GLY A 444 10.34 14.44 -12.45
N PHE A 445 10.27 13.38 -13.25
CA PHE A 445 9.42 12.23 -12.97
C PHE A 445 10.30 11.00 -12.75
N ILE A 446 9.95 10.19 -11.74
CA ILE A 446 10.60 8.92 -11.47
C ILE A 446 9.56 7.85 -11.19
N LYS A 447 9.82 6.64 -11.69
CA LYS A 447 9.05 5.43 -11.36
C LYS A 447 10.03 4.31 -11.08
N GLU A 448 10.44 4.17 -9.82
CA GLU A 448 11.24 3.02 -9.37
C GLU A 448 10.45 1.72 -9.59
N LYS A 449 11.12 0.69 -10.09
CA LYS A 449 10.57 -0.62 -10.42
C LYS A 449 11.41 -1.75 -9.84
N ILE A 450 12.74 -1.62 -9.89
CA ILE A 450 13.68 -2.72 -9.60
C ILE A 450 14.27 -2.57 -8.20
N PHE A 451 14.29 -1.35 -7.66
CA PHE A 451 14.85 -0.97 -6.37
C PHE A 451 16.32 -1.37 -6.25
N THR A 452 17.15 -0.81 -7.13
CA THR A 452 18.62 -0.94 -7.09
C THR A 452 19.27 0.38 -6.69
N GLU A 453 20.53 0.34 -6.23
CA GLU A 453 21.24 1.52 -5.70
C GLU A 453 21.26 2.71 -6.67
N ASP A 454 21.41 2.45 -7.97
CA ASP A 454 21.58 3.50 -8.99
C ASP A 454 20.29 3.80 -9.76
N GLU A 455 19.16 3.15 -9.43
CA GLU A 455 17.93 3.28 -10.20
C GLU A 455 17.42 4.72 -10.22
N ILE A 456 17.48 5.43 -9.08
CA ILE A 456 17.02 6.81 -8.98
C ILE A 456 17.80 7.72 -9.93
N ASN A 457 19.12 7.58 -9.99
CA ASN A 457 19.97 8.43 -10.84
C ASN A 457 19.67 8.21 -12.33
N HIS A 458 19.40 6.97 -12.74
CA HIS A 458 19.12 6.64 -14.14
C HIS A 458 17.67 6.85 -14.56
N SER A 459 16.71 6.78 -13.62
CA SER A 459 15.28 6.74 -13.92
C SER A 459 14.59 8.10 -13.82
N ILE A 460 15.24 9.12 -13.25
CA ILE A 460 14.70 10.47 -13.25
C ILE A 460 14.75 11.02 -14.67
N ILE A 461 13.57 11.42 -15.18
CA ILE A 461 13.43 12.17 -16.42
C ILE A 461 13.07 13.60 -16.07
N LEU A 462 14.00 14.53 -16.28
CA LEU A 462 13.88 15.94 -15.92
C LEU A 462 13.50 16.79 -17.13
N TYR A 463 12.50 17.64 -16.96
CA TYR A 463 11.97 18.54 -17.99
C TYR A 463 12.04 20.00 -17.53
N GLY A 464 12.53 20.87 -18.40
CA GLY A 464 12.76 22.29 -18.15
C GLY A 464 11.52 23.14 -18.37
N ASN A 465 11.34 24.14 -17.51
CA ASN A 465 10.35 25.19 -17.69
C ASN A 465 10.80 26.14 -18.81
N GLU A 466 9.97 26.32 -19.82
CA GLU A 466 10.25 27.13 -21.02
C GLU A 466 10.45 28.62 -20.73
N ASN A 467 10.07 29.10 -19.54
CA ASN A 467 10.38 30.46 -19.11
C ASN A 467 11.86 30.66 -18.76
N PHE A 468 12.61 29.58 -18.55
CA PHE A 468 14.03 29.60 -18.14
C PHE A 468 14.95 28.91 -19.14
N PHE A 469 14.44 28.00 -19.97
CA PHE A 469 15.23 27.21 -20.92
C PHE A 469 14.64 27.26 -22.32
N SER A 470 15.50 27.26 -23.34
CA SER A 470 15.10 27.23 -24.75
C SER A 470 14.62 25.84 -25.17
N SER A 471 15.18 24.78 -24.60
CA SER A 471 14.69 23.41 -24.75
C SER A 471 14.30 22.81 -23.40
N HIS A 472 13.22 22.02 -23.39
CA HIS A 472 12.81 21.28 -22.20
C HIS A 472 13.84 20.25 -21.73
N GLU A 473 14.84 19.90 -22.54
CA GLU A 473 15.89 18.94 -22.15
C GLU A 473 17.12 19.63 -21.52
N ASP A 474 17.24 20.96 -21.62
CA ASP A 474 18.48 21.63 -21.23
C ASP A 474 18.79 21.53 -19.74
N ILE A 475 17.74 21.57 -18.89
CA ILE A 475 17.93 21.39 -17.44
C ILE A 475 18.51 20.01 -17.10
N ARG A 476 18.23 18.98 -17.91
CA ARG A 476 18.74 17.63 -17.68
C ARG A 476 20.26 17.59 -17.78
N LYS A 477 20.85 18.35 -18.71
CA LYS A 477 22.30 18.47 -18.86
C LYS A 477 23.00 19.08 -17.64
N LEU A 478 22.24 19.79 -16.81
CA LEU A 478 22.72 20.45 -15.60
C LEU A 478 22.45 19.62 -14.32
N TRP A 479 21.59 18.60 -14.39
CA TRP A 479 21.13 17.84 -13.24
C TRP A 479 22.30 17.16 -12.51
N PRO A 480 22.49 17.38 -11.20
CA PRO A 480 23.74 17.04 -10.53
C PRO A 480 23.81 15.56 -10.14
N LEU A 481 22.73 14.79 -10.33
CA LEU A 481 22.71 13.35 -10.07
C LEU A 481 22.97 12.50 -11.33
N LEU A 482 23.09 13.13 -12.52
CA LEU A 482 23.62 12.45 -13.70
C LEU A 482 25.14 12.50 -13.60
N GLY A 483 25.71 11.41 -13.10
CA GLY A 483 27.15 11.13 -13.11
C GLY A 483 27.58 10.45 -14.40
#